data_AF-A0A9D2VXJ9-F1
#
_entry.id   AF-A0A9D2VXJ9-F1
#
_cell.length_a   1.000
_cell.length_b   1.000
_cell.length_c   1.000
_cell.angle_alpha   90.00
_cell.angle_beta   90.00
_cell.angle_gamma   90.00
#
_symmetry.space_group_name_H-M   'P 1'
#
loop_
_entity.id
_entity.type
_entity.pdbx_description
1 polymer ?
#
loop_
_entity_poly.entity_id
_entity_poly.type
_entity_poly.pdbx_seq_one_letter_code
_entity_poly.pdbx_strand_id
1 'polypeptide(L)'
;MSKYIYPGSNEVKGPWLLDKDSLQKFEDLINEITGELSTDTEEDYKVRYELSFTDGKSIVDSTIINIDINNDIKQLCPQILSVKIYPGTYSIYCTELVFDFKKSFPSFRYDIRNTNNEETKLRITNKIEDWIENNKPSKFLSIWDNLSSLFPLFGVLIVLLILLIFSLKNSSLSAYQQSLSKQAETLLETGINENNYIEAVELLLAKEYDYIPSTFHNEINPLGYIIAIFITIFVCTIGYFSPKSNIAIGAGRNKVKFWKSYVKIITYTIPTLILLPLLVNFITSIFS
;
A
#
# COMPACT_ATOMS: atom_id res chain seq x y z
N MET A 1 32.06 14.83 28.67
CA MET A 1 31.71 15.04 27.25
C MET A 1 31.22 13.71 26.69
N SER A 2 29.92 13.57 26.46
CA SER A 2 29.36 12.40 25.77
C SER A 2 29.68 12.50 24.28
N LYS A 3 30.52 11.59 23.78
CA LYS A 3 30.81 11.48 22.34
C LYS A 3 29.62 10.76 21.71
N TYR A 4 28.79 11.48 20.95
CA TYR A 4 27.73 10.85 20.17
C TYR A 4 28.38 9.99 19.08
N ILE A 5 28.23 8.67 19.21
CA ILE A 5 28.65 7.72 18.18
C ILE A 5 27.53 7.74 17.14
N TYR A 6 27.71 8.51 16.07
CA TYR A 6 26.82 8.40 14.91
C TYR A 6 27.09 7.06 14.22
N PRO A 7 26.06 6.23 13.97
CA PRO A 7 26.23 5.00 13.21
C PRO A 7 26.78 5.37 11.82
N GLY A 8 27.86 4.71 11.41
CA GLY A 8 28.50 4.97 10.12
C GLY A 8 27.61 4.61 8.92
N SER A 9 26.62 3.75 9.13
CA SER A 9 25.69 3.30 8.10
C SER A 9 24.24 3.45 8.57
N ASN A 10 23.39 4.04 7.73
CA ASN A 10 21.95 4.12 7.95
C ASN A 10 21.20 3.40 6.83
N GLU A 11 20.06 2.77 7.16
CA GLU A 11 19.20 2.06 6.22
C GLU A 11 17.75 2.52 6.38
N VAL A 12 17.16 2.99 5.28
CA VAL A 12 15.77 3.45 5.22
C VAL A 12 14.97 2.54 4.29
N LYS A 13 13.93 1.90 4.83
CA LYS A 13 13.06 0.98 4.09
C LYS A 13 12.14 1.72 3.13
N GLY A 14 11.83 1.08 2.01
CA GLY A 14 10.90 1.55 0.98
C GLY A 14 9.42 1.36 1.34
N PRO A 15 8.52 1.42 0.33
CA PRO A 15 8.82 1.37 -1.10
C PRO A 15 9.24 2.73 -1.72
N TRP A 16 10.35 2.75 -2.46
CA TRP A 16 10.90 3.94 -3.13
C TRP A 16 10.39 4.06 -4.57
N LEU A 17 9.63 5.12 -4.87
CA LEU A 17 9.12 5.41 -6.21
C LEU A 17 9.80 6.66 -6.78
N LEU A 18 11.05 6.51 -7.23
CA LEU A 18 11.89 7.60 -7.71
C LEU A 18 11.55 7.91 -9.17
N ASP A 19 10.90 9.05 -9.42
CA ASP A 19 10.69 9.54 -10.78
C ASP A 19 11.89 10.36 -11.27
N LYS A 20 11.80 10.86 -12.51
CA LYS A 20 12.88 11.63 -13.13
C LYS A 20 13.25 12.87 -12.31
N ASP A 21 12.25 13.55 -11.74
CA ASP A 21 12.48 14.78 -10.97
C ASP A 21 13.17 14.47 -9.64
N SER A 22 12.77 13.38 -8.96
CA SER A 22 13.47 12.89 -7.76
C SER A 22 14.92 12.47 -8.07
N LEU A 23 15.18 11.88 -9.24
CA LEU A 23 16.53 11.51 -9.66
C LEU A 23 17.41 12.71 -9.99
N GLN A 24 16.83 13.74 -10.62
CA GLN A 24 17.54 15.00 -10.85
C GLN A 24 17.95 15.63 -9.51
N LYS A 25 17.01 15.75 -8.57
CA LYS A 25 17.30 16.28 -7.23
C LYS A 25 18.34 15.44 -6.47
N PHE A 26 18.35 14.14 -6.71
CA PHE A 26 19.38 13.26 -6.15
C PHE A 26 20.76 13.52 -6.76
N GLU A 27 20.84 13.73 -8.07
CA GLU A 27 22.09 14.14 -8.73
C GLU A 27 22.60 15.50 -8.23
N ASP A 28 21.70 16.47 -8.07
CA ASP A 28 22.03 17.79 -7.52
C ASP A 28 22.61 17.67 -6.10
N LEU A 29 22.00 16.84 -5.25
CA LEU A 29 22.51 16.50 -3.91
C LEU A 29 23.93 15.91 -3.98
N ILE A 30 24.18 14.95 -4.89
CA ILE A 30 25.49 14.32 -5.02
C ILE A 30 26.54 15.33 -5.47
N ASN A 31 26.19 16.24 -6.38
CA ASN A 31 27.08 17.32 -6.81
C ASN A 31 27.42 18.28 -5.66
N GLU A 32 26.43 18.63 -4.83
CA GLU A 32 26.66 19.44 -3.63
C GLU A 32 27.59 18.75 -2.62
N ILE A 33 27.35 17.47 -2.33
CA ILE A 33 28.20 16.67 -1.43
C ILE A 33 29.63 16.59 -1.97
N THR A 34 29.78 16.39 -3.28
CA THR A 34 31.08 16.34 -3.94
C THR A 34 31.80 17.68 -3.80
N GLY A 35 31.10 18.80 -4.00
CA GLY A 35 31.66 20.14 -3.81
C GLY A 35 32.08 20.43 -2.37
N GLU A 36 31.31 19.98 -1.37
CA GLU A 36 31.69 20.11 0.04
C GLU A 36 32.93 19.29 0.38
N LEU A 37 33.03 18.05 -0.11
CA LEU A 37 34.19 17.19 0.10
C LEU A 37 35.46 17.78 -0.55
N SER A 38 35.34 18.30 -1.78
CA SER A 38 36.46 18.95 -2.47
C SER A 38 36.91 20.22 -1.75
N THR A 39 35.98 20.99 -1.17
CA THR A 39 36.31 22.22 -0.42
C THR A 39 37.01 21.91 0.90
N ASP A 40 36.62 20.83 1.59
CA ASP A 40 37.16 20.47 2.91
C ASP A 40 38.58 19.86 2.85
N THR A 41 38.94 19.22 1.73
CA THR A 41 40.19 18.46 1.60
C THR A 41 41.19 19.03 0.58
N GLU A 42 40.76 20.01 -0.23
CA GLU A 42 41.50 20.52 -1.38
C GLU A 42 41.79 19.46 -2.47
N GLU A 43 41.12 18.30 -2.42
CA GLU A 43 41.21 17.23 -3.42
C GLU A 43 40.06 17.29 -4.44
N ASP A 44 40.30 16.84 -5.67
CA ASP A 44 39.26 16.70 -6.69
C ASP A 44 38.50 15.38 -6.50
N TYR A 45 37.23 15.43 -6.10
CA TYR A 45 36.38 14.26 -5.96
C TYR A 45 35.67 13.86 -7.26
N LYS A 46 35.63 12.55 -7.51
CA LYS A 46 34.93 11.95 -8.63
C LYS A 46 33.74 11.15 -8.16
N VAL A 47 32.67 11.20 -8.94
CA VAL A 47 31.44 10.43 -8.72
C VAL A 47 31.37 9.28 -9.72
N ARG A 48 30.99 8.10 -9.24
CA ARG A 48 30.69 6.94 -10.08
C ARG A 48 29.31 6.41 -9.74
N TYR A 49 28.42 6.44 -10.72
CA TYR A 49 27.12 5.81 -10.69
C TYR A 49 27.26 4.41 -11.29
N GLU A 50 26.77 3.41 -10.57
CA GLU A 50 26.77 2.00 -10.97
C GLU A 50 25.33 1.48 -10.87
N LEU A 51 24.72 1.18 -12.01
CA LEU A 51 23.36 0.66 -12.11
C LEU A 51 23.40 -0.80 -12.55
N SER A 52 22.92 -1.70 -11.70
CA SER A 52 22.80 -3.14 -11.99
C SER A 52 21.36 -3.52 -12.34
N PHE A 53 21.19 -4.42 -13.30
CA PHE A 53 19.89 -4.83 -13.85
C PHE A 53 19.54 -6.29 -13.53
N THR A 54 18.28 -6.66 -13.81
CA THR A 54 17.75 -8.02 -13.60
C THR A 54 18.49 -9.13 -14.37
N ASP A 55 19.10 -8.81 -15.51
CA ASP A 55 19.85 -9.75 -16.33
C ASP A 55 21.34 -9.88 -15.92
N GLY A 56 21.74 -9.20 -14.85
CA GLY A 56 23.12 -9.17 -14.38
C GLY A 56 24.02 -8.17 -15.10
N LYS A 57 23.51 -7.44 -16.11
CA LYS A 57 24.27 -6.33 -16.70
C LYS A 57 24.44 -5.20 -15.69
N SER A 58 25.56 -4.50 -15.78
CA SER A 58 25.80 -3.26 -15.06
C SER A 58 26.26 -2.17 -16.01
N ILE A 59 25.84 -0.93 -15.72
CA ILE A 59 26.31 0.26 -16.41
C ILE A 59 26.97 1.16 -15.37
N VAL A 60 28.13 1.68 -15.76
CA VAL A 60 28.91 2.60 -14.93
C VAL A 60 29.07 3.91 -15.68
N ASP A 61 28.73 5.02 -15.03
CA ASP A 61 28.80 6.37 -15.62
C ASP A 61 29.16 7.43 -14.56
N SER A 62 29.45 8.64 -14.99
CA SER A 62 29.71 9.80 -14.12
C SER A 62 28.45 10.59 -13.77
N THR A 63 27.34 10.40 -14.49
CA THR A 63 26.05 11.08 -14.24
C THR A 63 24.88 10.11 -14.38
N ILE A 64 23.79 10.36 -13.66
CA ILE A 64 22.60 9.48 -13.72
C ILE A 64 21.84 9.65 -15.04
N ILE A 65 21.88 10.86 -15.62
CA ILE A 65 21.21 11.21 -16.88
C ILE A 65 21.83 10.42 -18.05
N ASN A 66 23.16 10.28 -18.09
CA ASN A 66 23.83 9.55 -19.17
C ASN A 66 23.42 8.07 -19.23
N ILE A 67 23.22 7.45 -18.07
CA ILE A 67 22.73 6.07 -17.98
C ILE A 67 21.39 5.94 -18.68
N ASP A 68 20.49 6.92 -18.51
CA ASP A 68 19.12 6.89 -19.02
C ASP A 68 19.02 7.11 -20.55
N ILE A 69 20.08 7.62 -21.19
CA ILE A 69 20.14 7.85 -22.65
C ILE A 69 20.44 6.54 -23.41
N ASN A 70 21.05 5.55 -22.77
CA ASN A 70 21.42 4.31 -23.44
C ASN A 70 20.18 3.52 -23.92
N ASN A 71 20.05 3.32 -25.23
CA ASN A 71 18.89 2.62 -25.80
C ASN A 71 18.79 1.16 -25.37
N ASP A 72 19.92 0.54 -25.02
CA ASP A 72 20.01 -0.90 -24.71
C ASP A 72 19.34 -1.26 -23.37
N ILE A 73 19.07 -0.26 -22.52
CA ILE A 73 18.46 -0.47 -21.20
C ILE A 73 16.97 -0.19 -21.14
N LYS A 74 16.35 0.24 -22.25
CA LYS A 74 14.92 0.60 -22.29
C LYS A 74 14.00 -0.52 -21.79
N GLN A 75 14.40 -1.77 -21.93
CA GLN A 75 13.62 -2.95 -21.50
C GLN A 75 14.11 -3.55 -20.18
N LEU A 76 15.26 -3.10 -19.66
CA LEU A 76 15.84 -3.67 -18.44
C LEU A 76 15.26 -2.99 -17.20
N CYS A 77 15.02 -3.80 -16.17
CA CYS A 77 14.55 -3.32 -14.88
C CYS A 77 15.74 -3.13 -13.94
N PRO A 78 16.01 -1.90 -13.47
CA PRO A 78 17.08 -1.65 -12.53
C PRO A 78 16.81 -2.34 -11.18
N GLN A 79 17.86 -2.94 -10.61
CA GLN A 79 17.83 -3.66 -9.33
C GLN A 79 18.62 -2.95 -8.25
N ILE A 80 19.79 -2.40 -8.58
CA ILE A 80 20.66 -1.73 -7.62
C ILE A 80 21.21 -0.47 -8.28
N LEU A 81 21.05 0.68 -7.63
CA LEU A 81 21.76 1.91 -7.97
C LEU A 81 22.75 2.19 -6.84
N SER A 82 24.04 2.13 -7.15
CA SER A 82 25.12 2.51 -6.25
C SER A 82 25.78 3.79 -6.75
N VAL A 83 26.00 4.74 -5.84
CA VAL A 83 26.73 5.97 -6.08
C VAL A 83 27.92 6.01 -5.16
N LYS A 84 29.12 6.06 -5.74
CA LYS A 84 30.39 6.07 -5.01
C LYS A 84 31.09 7.39 -5.29
N ILE A 85 31.43 8.12 -4.22
CA ILE A 85 32.20 9.37 -4.26
C ILE A 85 33.59 9.06 -3.71
N TYR A 86 34.64 9.31 -4.48
CA TYR A 86 36.02 8.99 -4.13
C TYR A 86 36.96 10.12 -4.57
N PRO A 87 38.05 10.38 -3.83
CA PRO A 87 39.05 11.35 -4.23
C PRO A 87 39.74 10.86 -5.52
N GLY A 88 40.04 11.76 -6.45
CA GLY A 88 40.57 11.42 -7.77
C GLY A 88 41.93 10.70 -7.74
N THR A 89 42.62 10.77 -6.61
CA THR A 89 43.93 10.18 -6.31
C THR A 89 43.85 8.75 -5.76
N TYR A 90 42.74 8.33 -5.14
CA TYR A 90 42.61 7.03 -4.50
C TYR A 90 41.36 6.25 -4.94
N SER A 91 41.42 4.93 -4.88
CA SER A 91 40.28 4.05 -5.20
C SER A 91 39.36 3.77 -4.02
N ILE A 92 39.65 4.32 -2.84
CA ILE A 92 38.84 4.13 -1.63
C ILE A 92 37.75 5.20 -1.63
N TYR A 93 36.50 4.78 -1.57
CA TYR A 93 35.37 5.70 -1.51
C TYR A 93 35.28 6.39 -0.15
N CYS A 94 34.93 7.67 -0.19
CA CYS A 94 34.55 8.44 1.00
C CYS A 94 33.06 8.27 1.26
N THR A 95 32.22 8.34 0.23
CA THR A 95 30.77 8.19 0.42
C THR A 95 30.22 7.14 -0.52
N GLU A 96 29.40 6.23 0.01
CA GLU A 96 28.68 5.22 -0.76
C GLU A 96 27.19 5.30 -0.44
N LEU A 97 26.37 5.52 -1.47
CA LEU A 97 24.91 5.51 -1.37
C LEU A 97 24.38 4.38 -2.26
N VAL A 98 23.48 3.57 -1.73
CA VAL A 98 22.99 2.35 -2.39
C VAL A 98 21.48 2.26 -2.25
N PHE A 99 20.78 2.30 -3.39
CA PHE A 99 19.40 1.84 -3.49
C PHE A 99 19.38 0.37 -3.88
N ASP A 100 18.78 -0.46 -3.05
CA ASP A 100 18.50 -1.87 -3.33
C ASP A 100 17.01 -2.05 -3.59
N PHE A 101 16.65 -2.31 -4.85
CA PHE A 101 15.28 -2.54 -5.31
C PHE A 101 14.91 -4.02 -5.40
N LYS A 102 15.88 -4.94 -5.24
CA LYS A 102 15.67 -6.39 -5.42
C LYS A 102 15.16 -7.08 -4.16
N LYS A 103 15.57 -6.61 -2.97
CA LYS A 103 15.18 -7.20 -1.69
C LYS A 103 13.65 -7.27 -1.52
N SER A 104 13.20 -8.26 -0.76
CA SER A 104 11.81 -8.33 -0.26
C SER A 104 11.40 -7.04 0.45
N PHE A 105 12.37 -6.37 1.08
CA PHE A 105 12.23 -5.03 1.63
C PHE A 105 13.26 -4.13 0.93
N PRO A 106 12.85 -3.42 -0.13
CA PRO A 106 13.73 -2.48 -0.78
C PRO A 106 14.22 -1.43 0.20
N SER A 107 15.46 -0.99 0.07
CA SER A 107 16.04 -0.04 1.01
C SER A 107 17.01 0.92 0.35
N PHE A 108 17.11 2.10 0.95
CA PHE A 108 18.16 3.06 0.69
C PHE A 108 19.16 2.98 1.83
N ARG A 109 20.43 2.75 1.51
CA ARG A 109 21.53 2.73 2.47
C ARG A 109 22.53 3.79 2.10
N TYR A 110 23.11 4.44 3.08
CA TYR A 110 24.28 5.29 2.86
C TYR A 110 25.32 5.05 3.94
N ASP A 111 26.57 5.22 3.54
CA ASP A 111 27.75 5.04 4.37
C ASP A 111 28.73 6.18 4.04
N ILE A 112 29.10 6.95 5.06
CA ILE A 112 30.05 8.06 4.95
C ILE A 112 31.30 7.67 5.72
N ARG A 113 32.35 7.36 4.97
CA ARG A 113 33.68 6.93 5.42
C ARG A 113 34.71 8.01 5.10
N ASN A 114 35.84 7.94 5.81
CA ASN A 114 37.06 8.67 5.44
C ASN A 114 36.85 10.18 5.23
N THR A 115 36.01 10.82 6.05
CA THR A 115 35.92 12.29 6.12
C THR A 115 36.82 12.76 7.26
N ASN A 116 37.77 13.65 6.96
CA ASN A 116 38.72 14.17 7.95
C ASN A 116 38.05 15.09 8.97
N ASN A 117 36.99 15.79 8.54
CA ASN A 117 36.25 16.75 9.33
C ASN A 117 34.86 16.21 9.74
N GLU A 118 34.63 16.07 11.05
CA GLU A 118 33.33 15.64 11.61
C GLU A 118 32.19 16.64 11.28
N GLU A 119 32.50 17.93 11.12
CA GLU A 119 31.51 18.94 10.74
C GLU A 119 31.03 18.71 9.30
N THR A 120 31.95 18.47 8.37
CA THR A 120 31.64 18.14 6.98
C THR A 120 30.82 16.85 6.89
N LYS A 121 31.20 15.82 7.67
CA LYS A 121 30.43 14.58 7.78
C LYS A 121 28.99 14.82 8.25
N LEU A 122 28.80 15.66 9.27
CA LEU A 122 27.48 16.02 9.79
C LEU A 122 26.65 16.79 8.75
N ARG A 123 27.23 17.76 8.05
CA ARG A 123 26.54 18.51 6.98
C ARG A 123 26.08 17.59 5.84
N ILE A 124 26.96 16.71 5.38
CA ILE A 124 26.63 15.71 4.35
C ILE A 124 25.51 14.79 4.84
N THR A 125 25.59 14.32 6.08
CA THR A 125 24.55 13.47 6.71
C THR A 125 23.21 14.19 6.70
N ASN A 126 23.16 15.43 7.18
CA ASN A 126 21.94 16.23 7.21
C ASN A 126 21.36 16.43 5.80
N LYS A 127 22.19 16.71 4.79
CA LYS A 127 21.72 16.86 3.40
C LYS A 127 21.11 15.56 2.85
N ILE A 128 21.72 14.42 3.15
CA ILE A 128 21.17 13.11 2.76
C ILE A 128 19.84 12.86 3.50
N GLU A 129 19.77 13.16 4.79
CA GLU A 129 18.55 13.00 5.59
C GLU A 129 17.41 13.91 5.14
N ASP A 130 17.70 15.17 4.81
CA ASP A 130 16.74 16.12 4.24
C ASP A 130 16.21 15.62 2.88
N TRP A 131 17.10 15.08 2.03
CA TRP A 131 16.68 14.49 0.76
C TRP A 131 15.82 13.24 0.97
N ILE A 132 16.19 12.37 1.92
CA ILE A 132 15.39 11.21 2.33
C ILE A 132 14.01 11.66 2.79
N GLU A 133 13.92 12.68 3.65
CA GLU A 133 12.65 13.17 4.17
C GLU A 133 11.74 13.70 3.06
N ASN A 134 12.31 14.39 2.08
CA ASN A 134 11.56 14.95 0.97
C ASN A 134 11.12 13.90 -0.07
N ASN A 135 11.81 12.75 -0.15
CA ASN A 135 11.56 11.72 -1.16
C ASN A 135 11.08 10.38 -0.58
N LYS A 136 10.97 10.25 0.75
CA LYS A 136 10.51 9.02 1.40
C LYS A 136 9.06 8.69 0.99
N PRO A 137 8.71 7.40 0.90
CA PRO A 137 7.34 7.01 0.73
C PRO A 137 6.43 7.63 1.78
N SER A 138 5.19 7.93 1.39
CA SER A 138 4.18 8.36 2.35
C SER A 138 3.95 7.26 3.40
N LYS A 139 3.60 7.66 4.64
CA LYS A 139 3.33 6.70 5.73
C LYS A 139 2.29 5.66 5.33
N PHE A 140 1.27 6.08 4.57
CA PHE A 140 0.25 5.18 4.02
C PHE A 140 0.86 4.09 3.12
N LEU A 141 1.79 4.46 2.25
CA LEU A 141 2.46 3.51 1.35
C LEU A 141 3.29 2.48 2.10
N SER A 142 4.01 2.93 3.14
CA SER A 142 4.81 2.04 4.00
C SER A 142 3.91 1.08 4.80
N ILE A 143 2.82 1.58 5.38
CA ILE A 143 1.84 0.74 6.08
C ILE A 143 1.21 -0.26 5.12
N TRP A 144 0.83 0.18 3.93
CA TRP A 144 0.25 -0.70 2.91
C TRP A 144 1.24 -1.79 2.50
N ASP A 145 2.49 -1.46 2.19
CA ASP A 145 3.48 -2.47 1.82
C ASP A 145 3.69 -3.51 2.93
N ASN A 146 3.76 -3.07 4.19
CA ASN A 146 3.86 -3.97 5.34
C ASN A 146 2.62 -4.86 5.53
N LEU A 147 1.42 -4.32 5.28
CA LEU A 147 0.15 -5.06 5.43
C LEU A 147 -0.24 -5.87 4.19
N SER A 148 0.37 -5.62 3.03
CA SER A 148 0.04 -6.22 1.73
C SER A 148 -0.05 -7.75 1.78
N SER A 149 0.92 -8.37 2.48
CA SER A 149 1.01 -9.82 2.65
C SER A 149 -0.09 -10.41 3.53
N LEU A 150 -0.73 -9.59 4.37
CA LEU A 150 -1.81 -10.02 5.27
C LEU A 150 -3.20 -9.89 4.65
N PHE A 151 -3.38 -9.14 3.55
CA PHE A 151 -4.69 -8.98 2.90
C PHE A 151 -5.36 -10.30 2.50
N PRO A 152 -4.66 -11.31 1.94
CA PRO A 152 -5.28 -12.60 1.67
C PRO A 152 -5.83 -13.29 2.91
N LEU A 153 -5.13 -13.19 4.04
CA LEU A 153 -5.57 -13.75 5.32
C LEU A 153 -6.83 -13.04 5.85
N PHE A 154 -6.84 -11.70 5.80
CA PHE A 154 -8.04 -10.93 6.15
C PHE A 154 -9.21 -11.27 5.23
N GLY A 155 -8.97 -11.44 3.93
CA GLY A 155 -9.99 -11.85 2.96
C GLY A 155 -10.62 -13.20 3.31
N VAL A 156 -9.80 -14.20 3.61
CA VAL A 156 -10.29 -15.52 4.06
C VAL A 156 -11.12 -15.40 5.34
N LEU A 157 -10.65 -14.64 6.32
CA LEU A 157 -11.38 -14.45 7.58
C LEU A 157 -12.74 -13.76 7.35
N ILE A 158 -12.78 -12.71 6.53
CA ILE A 158 -14.02 -12.00 6.19
C ILE A 158 -14.99 -12.92 5.43
N VAL A 159 -14.50 -13.71 4.47
CA VAL A 159 -15.34 -14.67 3.74
C VAL A 159 -15.91 -15.72 4.69
N LEU A 160 -15.11 -16.28 5.60
CA LEU A 160 -15.60 -17.21 6.63
C LEU A 160 -16.66 -16.56 7.53
N LEU A 161 -16.47 -15.29 7.89
CA LEU A 161 -17.46 -14.53 8.67
C LEU A 161 -18.77 -14.34 7.88
N ILE A 162 -18.71 -14.01 6.60
CA ILE A 162 -19.88 -13.90 5.72
C ILE A 162 -20.62 -15.24 5.65
N LEU A 163 -19.90 -16.34 5.46
CA LEU A 163 -20.47 -17.69 5.41
C LEU A 163 -21.09 -18.11 6.75
N LEU A 164 -20.47 -17.74 7.86
CA LEU A 164 -21.01 -17.99 9.20
C LEU A 164 -22.30 -17.20 9.44
N ILE A 165 -22.33 -15.91 9.07
CA ILE A 165 -23.55 -15.09 9.15
C ILE A 165 -24.64 -15.66 8.24
N PHE A 166 -24.30 -16.08 7.02
CA PHE A 166 -25.21 -16.75 6.11
C PHE A 166 -25.81 -18.02 6.73
N SER A 167 -24.96 -18.87 7.32
CA SER A 167 -25.39 -20.10 7.98
C SER A 167 -26.31 -19.83 9.18
N LEU A 168 -26.00 -18.82 9.98
CA LEU A 168 -26.82 -18.45 11.15
C LEU A 168 -28.18 -17.87 10.73
N LYS A 169 -28.20 -16.99 9.72
CA LYS A 169 -29.45 -16.36 9.24
C LYS A 169 -30.35 -17.31 8.47
N ASN A 170 -29.77 -18.30 7.79
CA ASN A 170 -30.52 -19.29 7.02
C ASN A 170 -30.98 -20.48 7.84
N SER A 171 -30.78 -20.47 9.16
CA SER A 171 -31.46 -21.45 10.00
C SER A 171 -32.98 -21.31 9.78
N SER A 172 -33.65 -22.43 9.46
CA SER A 172 -35.08 -22.43 9.15
C SER A 172 -35.89 -21.80 10.28
N LEU A 173 -35.44 -21.99 11.53
CA LEU A 173 -36.01 -21.41 12.73
C LEU A 173 -35.98 -19.87 12.72
N SER A 174 -34.82 -19.25 12.48
CA SER A 174 -34.71 -17.79 12.51
C SER A 174 -35.49 -17.11 11.38
N ALA A 175 -35.46 -17.70 10.18
CA ALA A 175 -36.23 -17.19 9.05
C ALA A 175 -37.74 -17.29 9.30
N TYR A 176 -38.19 -18.41 9.86
CA TYR A 176 -39.59 -18.63 10.20
C TYR A 176 -40.07 -17.71 11.33
N GLN A 177 -39.28 -17.54 12.39
CA GLN A 177 -39.59 -16.60 13.48
C GLN A 177 -39.71 -15.14 12.97
N GLN A 178 -38.88 -14.75 11.99
CA GLN A 178 -39.00 -13.44 11.37
C GLN A 178 -40.28 -13.29 10.54
N SER A 179 -40.69 -14.34 9.79
CA SER A 179 -41.98 -14.31 9.07
C SER A 179 -43.17 -14.29 10.02
N LEU A 180 -43.12 -15.06 11.12
CA LEU A 180 -44.17 -15.05 12.15
C LEU A 180 -44.30 -13.66 12.80
N SER A 181 -43.18 -13.00 13.06
CA SER A 181 -43.19 -11.65 13.66
C SER A 181 -43.88 -10.63 12.75
N LYS A 182 -43.64 -10.69 11.43
CA LYS A 182 -44.34 -9.85 10.45
C LYS A 182 -45.83 -10.18 10.35
N GLN A 183 -46.18 -11.47 10.32
CA GLN A 183 -47.58 -11.90 10.30
C GLN A 183 -48.33 -11.44 11.56
N ALA A 184 -47.67 -11.52 12.74
CA ALA A 184 -48.22 -11.04 13.99
C ALA A 184 -48.48 -9.53 13.95
N GLU A 185 -47.54 -8.75 13.42
CA GLU A 185 -47.69 -7.30 13.25
C GLU A 185 -48.89 -6.98 12.35
N THR A 186 -49.02 -7.65 11.20
CA THR A 186 -50.18 -7.46 10.31
C THR A 186 -51.51 -7.88 10.95
N LEU A 187 -51.52 -8.95 11.75
CA LEU A 187 -52.71 -9.40 12.49
C LEU A 187 -53.11 -8.41 13.60
N LEU A 188 -52.13 -7.80 14.26
CA LEU A 188 -52.36 -6.77 15.27
C LEU A 188 -52.89 -5.47 14.64
N GLU A 189 -52.34 -5.06 13.49
CA GLU A 189 -52.81 -3.89 12.74
C GLU A 189 -54.22 -4.06 12.20
N THR A 190 -54.56 -5.25 11.69
CA THR A 190 -55.90 -5.54 11.12
C THR A 190 -56.94 -5.89 12.18
N GLY A 191 -56.50 -6.24 13.39
CA GLY A 191 -57.34 -6.68 14.49
C GLY A 191 -57.80 -8.13 14.35
N ILE A 192 -57.97 -8.81 15.48
CA ILE A 192 -58.41 -10.21 15.52
C ILE A 192 -59.94 -10.25 15.41
N ASN A 193 -60.45 -11.00 14.43
CA ASN A 193 -61.87 -11.22 14.14
C ASN A 193 -62.14 -12.70 13.79
N GLU A 194 -63.40 -13.04 13.53
CA GLU A 194 -63.79 -14.44 13.26
C GLU A 194 -63.12 -15.05 12.02
N ASN A 195 -62.74 -14.23 11.04
CA ASN A 195 -62.14 -14.70 9.78
C ASN A 195 -60.64 -15.02 9.92
N ASN A 196 -59.93 -14.40 10.87
CA ASN A 196 -58.48 -14.58 11.07
C ASN A 196 -58.11 -15.21 12.43
N TYR A 197 -59.11 -15.62 13.22
CA TYR A 197 -58.91 -16.24 14.55
C TYR A 197 -58.03 -17.50 14.51
N ILE A 198 -58.23 -18.37 13.52
CA ILE A 198 -57.45 -19.62 13.38
C ILE A 198 -55.97 -19.30 13.14
N GLU A 199 -55.69 -18.37 12.23
CA GLU A 199 -54.33 -17.92 11.92
C GLU A 199 -53.64 -17.31 13.15
N ALA A 200 -54.37 -16.52 13.95
CA ALA A 200 -53.83 -15.96 15.19
C ALA A 200 -53.47 -17.03 16.24
N VAL A 201 -54.29 -18.08 16.38
CA VAL A 201 -54.01 -19.21 17.27
C VAL A 201 -52.82 -20.02 16.78
N GLU A 202 -52.74 -20.31 15.48
CA GLU A 202 -51.61 -21.00 14.87
C GLU A 202 -50.31 -20.23 15.06
N LEU A 203 -50.34 -18.91 14.88
CA LEU A 203 -49.18 -18.04 15.06
C LEU A 203 -48.70 -18.05 16.52
N LEU A 204 -49.63 -18.01 17.48
CA LEU A 204 -49.32 -18.06 18.90
C LEU A 204 -48.70 -19.42 19.29
N LEU A 205 -49.26 -20.53 18.79
CA LEU A 205 -48.70 -21.86 19.01
C LEU A 205 -47.32 -22.02 18.34
N ALA A 206 -47.17 -21.53 17.12
CA ALA A 206 -45.89 -21.58 16.40
C ALA A 206 -44.78 -20.81 17.13
N LYS A 207 -45.14 -19.71 17.79
CA LYS A 207 -44.22 -18.90 18.60
C LYS A 207 -43.86 -19.55 19.94
N GLU A 208 -44.82 -20.19 20.61
CA GLU A 208 -44.60 -20.81 21.93
C GLU A 208 -43.81 -22.13 21.85
N TYR A 209 -44.03 -22.91 20.77
CA TYR A 209 -43.47 -24.26 20.63
C TYR A 209 -42.33 -24.37 19.60
N ASP A 210 -41.85 -23.25 19.04
CA ASP A 210 -40.85 -23.22 17.95
C ASP A 210 -41.20 -24.17 16.78
N TYR A 211 -42.51 -24.34 16.53
CA TYR A 211 -43.01 -25.28 15.53
C TYR A 211 -42.85 -24.72 14.11
N ILE A 212 -42.03 -25.36 13.28
CA ILE A 212 -41.84 -25.00 11.88
C ILE A 212 -42.69 -25.95 11.00
N PRO A 213 -43.70 -25.44 10.28
CA PRO A 213 -44.51 -26.27 9.40
C PRO A 213 -43.66 -26.82 8.25
N SER A 214 -43.93 -28.07 7.85
CA SER A 214 -43.22 -28.76 6.76
C SER A 214 -43.39 -28.10 5.39
N THR A 215 -44.42 -27.26 5.25
CA THR A 215 -44.71 -26.45 4.06
C THR A 215 -43.88 -25.16 4.00
N PHE A 216 -43.19 -24.77 5.08
CA PHE A 216 -42.36 -23.58 5.08
C PHE A 216 -41.07 -23.82 4.28
N HIS A 217 -40.96 -23.13 3.15
CA HIS A 217 -39.74 -23.06 2.37
C HIS A 217 -39.13 -21.69 2.52
N ASN A 218 -37.91 -21.64 3.07
CA ASN A 218 -37.17 -20.40 3.18
C ASN A 218 -36.65 -20.01 1.79
N GLU A 219 -37.21 -18.95 1.19
CA GLU A 219 -36.68 -18.34 -0.02
C GLU A 219 -35.42 -17.54 0.32
N ILE A 220 -34.29 -18.25 0.40
CA ILE A 220 -33.00 -17.62 0.59
C ILE A 220 -32.64 -16.91 -0.71
N ASN A 221 -32.35 -15.61 -0.63
CA ASN A 221 -31.71 -14.89 -1.72
C ASN A 221 -30.18 -14.89 -1.52
N PRO A 222 -29.42 -15.86 -2.09
CA PRO A 222 -27.98 -15.95 -1.91
C PRO A 222 -27.22 -14.81 -2.62
N LEU A 223 -27.88 -14.08 -3.52
CA LEU A 223 -27.24 -13.11 -4.40
C LEU A 223 -26.52 -12.00 -3.62
N GLY A 224 -27.10 -11.51 -2.53
CA GLY A 224 -26.47 -10.48 -1.69
C GLY A 224 -25.15 -10.95 -1.07
N TYR A 225 -25.10 -12.19 -0.59
CA TYR A 225 -23.89 -12.78 0.00
C TYR A 225 -22.83 -13.06 -1.06
N ILE A 226 -23.24 -13.56 -2.22
CA ILE A 226 -22.34 -13.77 -3.37
C ILE A 226 -21.70 -12.45 -3.78
N ILE A 227 -22.48 -11.37 -3.92
CA ILE A 227 -21.96 -10.03 -4.21
C ILE A 227 -20.98 -9.57 -3.13
N ALA A 228 -21.31 -9.75 -1.85
CA ALA A 228 -20.42 -9.37 -0.75
C ALA A 228 -19.07 -10.12 -0.82
N ILE A 229 -19.08 -11.42 -1.09
CA ILE A 229 -17.86 -12.22 -1.26
C ILE A 229 -17.03 -11.70 -2.44
N PHE A 230 -17.65 -11.42 -3.58
CA PHE A 230 -16.94 -10.85 -4.75
C PHE A 230 -16.29 -9.51 -4.43
N ILE A 231 -17.00 -8.62 -3.71
CA ILE A 231 -16.45 -7.33 -3.27
C ILE A 231 -15.27 -7.55 -2.33
N THR A 232 -15.39 -8.46 -1.35
CA THR A 232 -14.29 -8.80 -0.44
C THR A 232 -13.06 -9.30 -1.19
N ILE A 233 -13.23 -10.24 -2.14
CA ILE A 233 -12.13 -10.76 -2.96
C ILE A 233 -11.48 -9.63 -3.77
N PHE A 234 -12.29 -8.77 -4.38
CA PHE A 234 -11.81 -7.65 -5.17
C PHE A 234 -10.99 -6.66 -4.32
N VAL A 235 -11.49 -6.25 -3.16
CA VAL A 235 -10.79 -5.36 -2.22
C VAL A 235 -9.50 -6.00 -1.71
N CYS A 236 -9.52 -7.29 -1.37
CA CYS A 236 -8.33 -8.00 -0.92
C CYS A 236 -7.28 -8.13 -2.03
N THR A 237 -7.72 -8.33 -3.27
CA THR A 237 -6.85 -8.37 -4.44
C THR A 237 -6.17 -7.01 -4.63
N ILE A 238 -6.93 -5.90 -4.57
CA ILE A 238 -6.37 -4.55 -4.63
C ILE A 238 -5.37 -4.32 -3.49
N GLY A 239 -5.72 -4.68 -2.25
CA GLY A 239 -4.84 -4.52 -1.09
C GLY A 239 -3.57 -5.36 -1.17
N TYR A 240 -3.64 -6.55 -1.79
CA TYR A 240 -2.48 -7.44 -1.99
C TYR A 240 -1.47 -6.88 -2.99
N PHE A 241 -1.91 -6.17 -4.03
CA PHE A 241 -1.03 -5.58 -5.04
C PHE A 241 -0.40 -4.26 -4.54
N SER A 242 0.55 -4.36 -3.60
CA SER A 242 1.29 -3.18 -3.13
C SER A 242 2.29 -2.66 -4.17
N PRO A 243 2.50 -1.33 -4.20
CA PRO A 243 3.50 -0.72 -5.07
C PRO A 243 4.91 -1.08 -4.62
N LYS A 244 5.66 -1.67 -5.54
CA LYS A 244 7.06 -2.05 -5.32
C LYS A 244 7.99 -0.88 -5.61
N SER A 245 9.15 -0.87 -4.95
CA SER A 245 10.18 0.13 -5.25
C SER A 245 10.65 0.04 -6.68
N ASN A 246 10.68 1.18 -7.36
CA ASN A 246 11.14 1.31 -8.73
C ASN A 246 11.79 2.68 -8.91
N ILE A 247 12.75 2.74 -9.82
CA ILE A 247 13.44 3.95 -10.24
C ILE A 247 13.12 4.21 -11.72
N ALA A 248 12.92 5.47 -12.09
CA ALA A 248 12.53 5.87 -13.44
C ALA A 248 13.71 5.87 -14.43
N ILE A 249 14.40 4.74 -14.54
CA ILE A 249 15.44 4.47 -15.54
C ILE A 249 15.03 3.24 -16.37
N GLY A 250 15.21 3.30 -17.69
CA GLY A 250 14.85 2.20 -18.59
C GLY A 250 13.38 1.78 -18.49
N ALA A 251 13.11 0.49 -18.30
CA ALA A 251 11.74 -0.03 -18.14
C ALA A 251 11.07 0.42 -16.84
N GLY A 252 11.86 0.87 -15.86
CA GLY A 252 11.38 1.37 -14.58
C GLY A 252 10.55 2.66 -14.71
N ARG A 253 10.73 3.45 -15.78
CA ARG A 253 9.95 4.69 -16.02
C ARG A 253 8.45 4.44 -16.04
N ASN A 254 8.01 3.45 -16.80
CA ASN A 254 6.59 3.11 -16.93
C ASN A 254 6.05 2.51 -15.63
N LYS A 255 6.87 1.72 -14.91
CA LYS A 255 6.50 1.14 -13.62
C LYS A 255 6.29 2.23 -12.56
N VAL A 256 7.19 3.20 -12.44
CA VAL A 256 7.04 4.32 -11.50
C VAL A 256 5.78 5.12 -11.82
N LYS A 257 5.54 5.45 -13.09
CA LYS A 257 4.31 6.14 -13.52
C LYS A 257 3.05 5.35 -13.17
N PHE A 258 3.03 4.06 -13.50
CA PHE A 258 1.92 3.16 -13.18
C PHE A 258 1.64 3.14 -11.68
N TRP A 259 2.66 2.92 -10.84
CA TRP A 259 2.48 2.86 -9.39
C TRP A 259 2.04 4.19 -8.79
N LYS A 260 2.60 5.32 -9.23
CA LYS A 260 2.14 6.64 -8.76
C LYS A 260 0.68 6.90 -9.14
N SER A 261 0.27 6.52 -10.35
CA SER A 261 -1.14 6.62 -10.78
C SER A 261 -2.04 5.65 -10.02
N TYR A 262 -1.61 4.40 -9.82
CA TYR A 262 -2.34 3.38 -9.07
C TYR A 262 -2.61 3.82 -7.63
N VAL A 263 -1.59 4.32 -6.93
CA VAL A 263 -1.73 4.86 -5.57
C VAL A 263 -2.72 6.02 -5.55
N LYS A 264 -2.60 6.99 -6.49
CA LYS A 264 -3.57 8.09 -6.59
C LYS A 264 -4.99 7.59 -6.80
N ILE A 265 -5.19 6.67 -7.76
CA ILE A 265 -6.50 6.10 -8.04
C ILE A 265 -7.08 5.53 -6.75
N ILE A 266 -6.34 4.69 -6.02
CA ILE A 266 -6.86 4.03 -4.82
C ILE A 266 -7.12 5.01 -3.68
N THR A 267 -6.21 5.97 -3.46
CA THR A 267 -6.37 7.01 -2.44
C THR A 267 -7.61 7.89 -2.71
N TYR A 268 -8.00 8.11 -3.96
CA TYR A 268 -9.20 8.91 -4.28
C TYR A 268 -10.46 8.05 -4.43
N THR A 269 -10.42 6.97 -5.20
CA THR A 269 -11.61 6.16 -5.51
C THR A 269 -12.18 5.44 -4.30
N ILE A 270 -11.36 4.90 -3.39
CA ILE A 270 -11.90 4.17 -2.22
C ILE A 270 -12.71 5.10 -1.31
N PRO A 271 -12.17 6.25 -0.83
CA PRO A 271 -12.96 7.17 -0.02
C PRO A 271 -14.19 7.69 -0.77
N THR A 272 -14.08 8.00 -2.06
CA THR A 272 -15.23 8.46 -2.85
C THR A 272 -16.32 7.39 -2.93
N LEU A 273 -15.98 6.13 -3.20
CA LEU A 273 -16.96 5.04 -3.27
C LEU A 273 -17.65 4.76 -1.93
N ILE A 274 -16.95 4.94 -0.82
CA ILE A 274 -17.52 4.75 0.52
C ILE A 274 -18.40 5.96 0.93
N LEU A 275 -17.95 7.19 0.65
CA LEU A 275 -18.64 8.40 1.07
C LEU A 275 -19.85 8.72 0.18
N LEU A 276 -19.85 8.35 -1.10
CA LEU A 276 -20.90 8.71 -2.04
C LEU A 276 -22.29 8.14 -1.64
N PRO A 277 -22.45 6.86 -1.29
CA PRO A 277 -23.73 6.34 -0.80
C PRO A 277 -24.21 7.02 0.49
N LEU A 278 -23.28 7.33 1.41
CA LEU A 278 -23.62 8.04 2.65
C LEU A 278 -24.13 9.46 2.38
N LEU A 279 -23.49 10.17 1.44
CA LEU A 279 -23.93 11.48 0.99
C LEU A 279 -25.29 11.42 0.29
N VAL A 280 -25.53 10.43 -0.57
CA VAL A 280 -26.83 10.23 -1.23
C VAL A 280 -27.93 10.00 -0.20
N ASN A 281 -27.71 9.09 0.75
CA ASN A 281 -28.67 8.79 1.81
C ASN A 281 -28.97 10.03 2.68
N PHE A 282 -27.92 10.81 3.03
CA PHE A 282 -28.06 12.05 3.78
C PHE A 282 -28.91 13.08 3.02
N ILE A 283 -28.64 13.30 1.74
CA ILE A 283 -29.41 14.22 0.90
C ILE A 283 -30.86 13.74 0.80
N THR A 284 -31.11 12.46 0.51
CA THR A 284 -32.48 11.94 0.42
C THR A 284 -33.26 12.11 1.71
N SER A 285 -32.61 11.97 2.88
CA SER A 285 -33.27 12.13 4.18
C SER A 285 -33.64 13.58 4.53
N ILE A 286 -33.01 14.57 3.89
CA ILE A 286 -33.34 16.00 4.09
C ILE A 286 -34.55 16.41 3.26
N PHE A 287 -34.77 15.75 2.11
CA PHE A 287 -35.84 16.08 1.18
C PHE A 287 -37.08 15.20 1.31
N SER A 288 -37.03 14.13 2.11
CA SER A 288 -38.19 13.29 2.50
C SER A 288 -38.83 13.80 3.78
#